data_AF-A0A2E3WY07-F1
#
_entry.id   AF-A0A2E3WY07-F1
#
_cell.length_a   1.000
_cell.length_b   1.000
_cell.length_c   1.000
_cell.angle_alpha   90.00
_cell.angle_beta   90.00
_cell.angle_gamma   90.00
#
_symmetry.space_group_name_H-M   'P 1'
#
loop_
_entity.id
_entity.type
_entity.pdbx_description
1 polymer ?
#
loop_
_entity_poly.entity_id
_entity_poly.type
_entity_poly.pdbx_seq_one_letter_code
_entity_poly.pdbx_strand_id
1 'polypeptide(L)'
;TEEAFLEEINWGSIPFSNYRYQARFPLAHDGFTLAINAPKEVTRQISSGGMDSLTEDQRDLLPPNFTLGNDLYRERFEEAMGGHVPAEKVNDYFISQSLWDDTMAWRVSQFMAENPEHVFVVIVGDFHASYFGGLPDRMTARGINDLLVISQVDARSADEKEFDELVAPHSEYGVRADFVWAVEPESRDISANTPAQQADTPLN
;
A
#
# COMPACT_ATOMS: atom_id res chain seq x y z
N THR A 1 -12.70 22.25 -13.89
CA THR A 1 -13.55 21.85 -12.74
C THR A 1 -13.11 20.49 -12.27
N GLU A 2 -13.75 19.88 -11.27
CA GLU A 2 -13.43 18.50 -10.90
C GLU A 2 -13.76 17.53 -12.04
N GLU A 3 -14.88 17.74 -12.73
CA GLU A 3 -15.30 16.90 -13.85
C GLU A 3 -14.25 16.87 -14.97
N ALA A 4 -13.75 18.04 -15.38
CA ALA A 4 -12.71 18.13 -16.41
C ALA A 4 -11.41 17.42 -15.99
N PHE A 5 -11.02 17.52 -14.71
CA PHE A 5 -9.84 16.82 -14.19
C PHE A 5 -10.03 15.31 -14.22
N LEU A 6 -11.20 14.80 -13.81
CA LEU A 6 -11.47 13.35 -13.80
C LEU A 6 -11.56 12.77 -15.21
N GLU A 7 -12.08 13.55 -16.18
CA GLU A 7 -12.07 13.19 -17.58
C GLU A 7 -10.64 13.11 -18.13
N GLU A 8 -9.81 14.13 -17.87
CA GLU A 8 -8.42 14.22 -18.32
C GLU A 8 -7.57 13.05 -17.84
N ILE A 9 -7.68 12.68 -16.55
CA ILE A 9 -6.92 11.56 -15.98
C ILE A 9 -7.58 10.20 -16.23
N ASN A 10 -8.74 10.17 -16.92
CA ASN A 10 -9.53 8.97 -17.16
C ASN A 10 -9.79 8.19 -15.85
N TRP A 11 -10.31 8.90 -14.85
CA TRP A 11 -10.55 8.35 -13.53
C TRP A 11 -11.48 7.13 -13.58
N GLY A 12 -11.16 6.11 -12.78
CA GLY A 12 -11.87 4.84 -12.77
C GLY A 12 -13.26 4.89 -12.13
N SER A 13 -13.83 3.72 -11.90
CA SER A 13 -15.19 3.56 -11.37
C SER A 13 -15.34 3.86 -9.88
N ILE A 14 -14.24 3.90 -9.12
CA ILE A 14 -14.30 4.17 -7.67
C ILE A 14 -14.62 5.67 -7.49
N PRO A 15 -15.57 6.05 -6.62
CA PRO A 15 -15.90 7.45 -6.42
C PRO A 15 -14.68 8.29 -6.03
N PHE A 16 -14.36 9.32 -6.83
CA PHE A 16 -13.25 10.22 -6.52
C PHE A 16 -13.41 10.91 -5.16
N SER A 17 -14.64 11.07 -4.68
CA SER A 17 -14.93 11.57 -3.33
C SER A 17 -14.20 10.81 -2.21
N ASN A 18 -13.86 9.53 -2.41
CA ASN A 18 -13.14 8.72 -1.43
C ASN A 18 -11.66 9.12 -1.30
N TYR A 19 -11.11 9.78 -2.32
CA TYR A 19 -9.70 10.19 -2.42
C TYR A 19 -9.51 11.70 -2.54
N ARG A 20 -10.59 12.46 -2.78
CA ARG A 20 -10.54 13.88 -3.12
C ARG A 20 -9.75 14.69 -2.08
N TYR A 21 -9.97 14.43 -0.80
CA TYR A 21 -9.28 15.15 0.27
C TYR A 21 -7.78 14.84 0.25
N GLN A 22 -7.42 13.56 0.22
CA GLN A 22 -6.03 13.09 0.19
C GLN A 22 -5.29 13.59 -1.05
N ALA A 23 -5.94 13.57 -2.22
CA ALA A 23 -5.38 14.02 -3.49
C ALA A 23 -5.23 15.54 -3.60
N ARG A 24 -5.97 16.33 -2.80
CA ARG A 24 -5.89 17.81 -2.82
C ARG A 24 -5.12 18.38 -1.63
N PHE A 25 -4.99 17.62 -0.55
CA PHE A 25 -4.33 18.08 0.66
C PHE A 25 -2.91 18.61 0.40
N PRO A 26 -2.01 17.90 -0.33
CA PRO A 26 -0.68 18.42 -0.60
C PRO A 26 -0.70 19.75 -1.36
N LEU A 27 -1.58 19.87 -2.36
CA LEU A 27 -1.69 21.08 -3.20
C LEU A 27 -2.14 22.32 -2.42
N ALA A 28 -2.86 22.13 -1.31
CA ALA A 28 -3.28 23.22 -0.42
C ALA A 28 -2.16 23.67 0.56
N HIS A 29 -1.05 22.93 0.60
CA HIS A 29 0.05 23.10 1.57
C HIS A 29 1.42 23.12 0.89
N ASP A 30 1.52 23.69 -0.33
CA ASP A 30 2.75 23.80 -1.13
C ASP A 30 3.46 22.46 -1.42
N GLY A 31 2.70 21.36 -1.35
CA GLY A 31 3.16 20.01 -1.66
C GLY A 31 2.69 19.53 -3.04
N PHE A 32 3.07 18.29 -3.36
CA PHE A 32 2.77 17.65 -4.64
C PHE A 32 1.86 16.45 -4.47
N THR A 33 1.03 16.19 -5.48
CA THR A 33 0.29 14.93 -5.62
C THR A 33 0.76 14.26 -6.90
N LEU A 34 1.27 13.03 -6.75
CA LEU A 34 1.90 12.29 -7.84
C LEU A 34 1.19 10.96 -8.08
N ALA A 35 0.88 10.68 -9.35
CA ALA A 35 0.43 9.37 -9.78
C ALA A 35 1.66 8.47 -10.01
N ILE A 36 1.91 7.55 -9.10
CA ILE A 36 3.12 6.71 -9.13
C ILE A 36 2.89 5.30 -9.68
N ASN A 37 1.65 4.96 -10.05
CA ASN A 37 1.33 3.60 -10.48
C ASN A 37 1.78 3.30 -11.92
N ALA A 38 2.00 2.01 -12.22
CA ALA A 38 2.28 1.56 -13.58
C ALA A 38 1.06 1.82 -14.50
N PRO A 39 1.28 2.12 -15.80
CA PRO A 39 0.19 2.32 -16.75
C PRO A 39 -0.73 1.10 -16.81
N LYS A 40 -2.04 1.33 -16.72
CA LYS A 40 -3.04 0.25 -16.63
C LYS A 40 -3.05 -0.66 -17.85
N GLU A 41 -2.67 -0.14 -19.02
CA GLU A 41 -2.60 -0.88 -20.26
C GLU A 41 -1.50 -1.95 -20.20
N VAL A 42 -0.38 -1.66 -19.54
CA VAL A 42 0.75 -2.58 -19.38
C VAL A 42 0.38 -3.69 -18.40
N THR A 43 -0.17 -3.35 -17.23
CA THR A 43 -0.58 -4.38 -16.26
C THR A 43 -1.73 -5.23 -16.77
N ARG A 44 -2.66 -4.66 -17.54
CA ARG A 44 -3.72 -5.43 -18.21
C ARG A 44 -3.16 -6.38 -19.26
N GLN A 45 -2.14 -5.96 -20.00
CA GLN A 45 -1.50 -6.79 -21.01
C GLN A 45 -0.79 -7.99 -20.37
N ILE A 46 -0.01 -7.76 -19.31
CA ILE A 46 0.67 -8.83 -18.55
C ILE A 46 -0.35 -9.80 -17.94
N SER A 47 -1.37 -9.30 -17.23
CA SER A 47 -2.38 -10.18 -16.62
C SER A 47 -3.13 -11.04 -17.65
N SER A 48 -3.30 -10.52 -18.87
CA SER A 48 -4.04 -11.22 -19.94
C SER A 48 -3.18 -12.20 -20.74
N GLY A 49 -1.91 -11.90 -20.99
CA GLY A 49 -1.05 -12.67 -21.91
C GLY A 49 0.39 -12.88 -21.45
N GLY A 50 0.72 -12.58 -20.20
CA GLY A 50 2.06 -12.68 -19.64
C GLY A 50 3.01 -11.59 -20.16
N MET A 51 4.24 -11.60 -19.63
CA MET A 51 5.28 -10.62 -19.98
C MET A 51 5.65 -10.63 -21.46
N ASP A 52 5.58 -11.80 -22.10
CA ASP A 52 5.94 -11.93 -23.52
C ASP A 52 4.93 -11.27 -24.46
N SER A 53 3.74 -10.95 -23.97
CA SER A 53 2.72 -10.25 -24.75
C SER A 53 2.92 -8.73 -24.83
N LEU A 54 3.88 -8.17 -24.11
CA LEU A 54 4.20 -6.74 -24.17
C LEU A 54 4.84 -6.35 -25.50
N THR A 55 4.38 -5.25 -26.09
CA THR A 55 5.07 -4.58 -27.22
C THR A 55 6.37 -3.95 -26.76
N GLU A 56 7.25 -3.57 -27.70
CA GLU A 56 8.48 -2.82 -27.39
C GLU A 56 8.17 -1.53 -26.62
N ASP A 57 7.23 -0.71 -27.13
CA ASP A 57 6.79 0.52 -26.45
C ASP A 57 6.27 0.27 -25.02
N GLN A 58 5.59 -0.86 -24.78
CA GLN A 58 5.12 -1.19 -23.44
C GLN A 58 6.25 -1.66 -22.53
N ARG A 59 7.26 -2.35 -23.07
CA ARG A 59 8.45 -2.77 -22.32
C ARG A 59 9.27 -1.57 -21.84
N ASP A 60 9.31 -0.50 -22.64
CA ASP A 60 9.98 0.74 -22.27
C ASP A 60 9.32 1.48 -21.10
N LEU A 61 8.08 1.11 -20.75
CA LEU A 61 7.35 1.67 -19.59
C LEU A 61 7.65 0.92 -18.28
N LEU A 62 8.41 -0.17 -18.32
CA LEU A 62 8.80 -0.92 -17.12
C LEU A 62 9.88 -0.16 -16.36
N PRO A 63 9.92 -0.27 -15.03
CA PRO A 63 11.03 0.28 -14.28
C PRO A 63 12.34 -0.47 -14.66
N PRO A 64 13.49 0.22 -14.66
CA PRO A 64 14.76 -0.43 -14.96
C PRO A 64 15.06 -1.53 -13.95
N ASN A 65 15.58 -2.66 -14.44
CA ASN A 65 15.85 -3.87 -13.67
C ASN A 65 14.62 -4.38 -12.90
N PHE A 66 13.45 -4.36 -13.56
CA PHE A 66 12.19 -4.82 -12.99
C PHE A 66 12.35 -6.15 -12.24
N THR A 67 11.94 -6.16 -10.97
CA THR A 67 12.02 -7.35 -10.11
C THR A 67 10.69 -7.57 -9.38
N LEU A 68 10.33 -8.83 -9.15
CA LEU A 68 9.12 -9.21 -8.42
C LEU A 68 9.25 -8.91 -6.92
N GLY A 69 8.13 -8.89 -6.20
CA GLY A 69 8.15 -8.92 -4.74
C GLY A 69 8.65 -10.28 -4.20
N ASN A 70 8.88 -10.35 -2.89
CA ASN A 70 9.55 -11.50 -2.28
C ASN A 70 8.70 -12.78 -2.20
N ASP A 71 9.31 -13.90 -1.80
CA ASP A 71 8.66 -15.21 -1.79
C ASP A 71 7.47 -15.27 -0.81
N LEU A 72 7.59 -14.70 0.39
CA LEU A 72 6.48 -14.64 1.35
C LEU A 72 5.31 -13.80 0.82
N TYR A 73 5.60 -12.74 0.05
CA TYR A 73 4.56 -11.95 -0.61
C TYR A 73 3.85 -12.74 -1.70
N ARG A 74 4.59 -13.54 -2.46
CA ARG A 74 4.03 -14.46 -3.45
C ARG A 74 3.12 -15.49 -2.79
N GLU A 75 3.54 -16.10 -1.68
CA GLU A 75 2.73 -17.06 -0.92
C GLU A 75 1.40 -16.43 -0.46
N ARG A 76 1.44 -15.27 0.20
CA ARG A 76 0.22 -14.53 0.58
C ARG A 76 -0.68 -14.24 -0.61
N PHE A 77 -0.10 -13.94 -1.76
CA PHE A 77 -0.87 -13.65 -2.97
C PHE A 77 -1.59 -14.88 -3.49
N GLU A 78 -0.90 -16.02 -3.54
CA GLU A 78 -1.49 -17.29 -3.96
C GLU A 78 -2.63 -17.72 -3.02
N GLU A 79 -2.47 -17.52 -1.71
CA GLU A 79 -3.52 -17.76 -0.72
C GLU A 79 -4.73 -16.86 -0.93
N ALA A 80 -4.52 -15.56 -1.12
CA ALA A 80 -5.60 -14.60 -1.35
C ALA A 80 -6.39 -14.87 -2.64
N MET A 81 -5.76 -15.49 -3.65
CA MET A 81 -6.41 -15.89 -4.89
C MET A 81 -7.33 -17.12 -4.75
N GLY A 82 -7.27 -17.84 -3.62
CA GLY A 82 -8.27 -18.85 -3.24
C GLY A 82 -8.31 -20.10 -4.13
N GLY A 83 -7.23 -20.41 -4.86
CA GLY A 83 -7.04 -21.70 -5.57
C GLY A 83 -7.97 -22.00 -6.76
N HIS A 84 -8.89 -21.11 -7.13
CA HIS A 84 -9.81 -21.30 -8.26
C HIS A 84 -9.26 -20.80 -9.61
N VAL A 85 -8.08 -20.16 -9.59
CA VAL A 85 -7.44 -19.58 -10.77
C VAL A 85 -6.31 -20.50 -11.24
N PRO A 86 -6.17 -20.77 -12.56
CA PRO A 86 -5.06 -21.55 -13.08
C PRO A 86 -3.69 -20.99 -12.67
N ALA A 87 -2.72 -21.84 -12.34
CA ALA A 87 -1.41 -21.42 -11.83
C ALA A 87 -0.68 -20.41 -12.74
N GLU A 88 -0.76 -20.58 -14.06
CA GLU A 88 -0.21 -19.63 -15.03
C GLU A 88 -0.84 -18.24 -14.89
N LYS A 89 -2.16 -18.18 -14.68
CA LYS A 89 -2.86 -16.93 -14.45
C LYS A 89 -2.55 -16.30 -13.10
N VAL A 90 -2.36 -17.11 -12.07
CA VAL A 90 -1.86 -16.61 -10.78
C VAL A 90 -0.49 -15.96 -10.96
N ASN A 91 0.41 -16.59 -11.72
CA ASN A 91 1.73 -16.00 -12.02
C ASN A 91 1.62 -14.68 -12.80
N ASP A 92 0.83 -14.63 -13.87
CA ASP A 92 0.62 -13.39 -14.64
C ASP A 92 0.05 -12.24 -13.78
N TYR A 93 -0.89 -12.55 -12.88
CA TYR A 93 -1.44 -11.58 -11.95
C TYR A 93 -0.41 -11.14 -10.91
N PHE A 94 0.40 -12.06 -10.40
CA PHE A 94 1.47 -11.72 -9.46
C PHE A 94 2.53 -10.82 -10.10
N ILE A 95 2.91 -11.07 -11.36
CA ILE A 95 3.82 -10.19 -12.11
C ILE A 95 3.18 -8.81 -12.28
N SER A 96 1.89 -8.75 -12.63
CA SER A 96 1.16 -7.48 -12.79
C SER A 96 1.12 -6.68 -11.49
N GLN A 97 0.90 -7.34 -10.36
CA GLN A 97 0.91 -6.72 -9.03
C GLN A 97 2.31 -6.24 -8.64
N SER A 98 3.34 -7.07 -8.88
CA SER A 98 4.73 -6.69 -8.66
C SER A 98 5.17 -5.52 -9.54
N LEU A 99 4.64 -5.41 -10.77
CA LEU A 99 4.91 -4.28 -11.64
C LEU A 99 4.37 -2.97 -11.06
N TRP A 100 3.20 -2.99 -10.41
CA TRP A 100 2.73 -1.83 -9.66
C TRP A 100 3.72 -1.47 -8.55
N ASP A 101 4.11 -2.44 -7.71
CA ASP A 101 5.03 -2.20 -6.59
C ASP A 101 6.36 -1.62 -7.02
N ASP A 102 7.00 -2.24 -8.02
CA ASP A 102 8.34 -1.85 -8.43
C ASP A 102 8.34 -0.53 -9.23
N THR A 103 7.26 -0.24 -9.98
CA THR A 103 7.09 1.07 -10.63
C THR A 103 6.90 2.18 -9.61
N MET A 104 6.07 1.95 -8.59
CA MET A 104 5.87 2.90 -7.50
C MET A 104 7.19 3.16 -6.77
N ALA A 105 7.91 2.10 -6.38
CA ALA A 105 9.22 2.22 -5.74
C ALA A 105 10.23 2.98 -6.60
N TRP A 106 10.28 2.72 -7.91
CA TRP A 106 11.15 3.44 -8.84
C TRP A 106 10.83 4.93 -8.90
N ARG A 107 9.57 5.30 -9.11
CA ARG A 107 9.18 6.72 -9.16
C ARG A 107 9.44 7.45 -7.84
N VAL A 108 9.19 6.80 -6.70
CA VAL A 108 9.54 7.39 -5.40
C VAL A 108 11.05 7.58 -5.27
N SER A 109 11.87 6.60 -5.67
CA SER A 109 13.33 6.73 -5.61
C SER A 109 13.84 7.90 -6.46
N GLN A 110 13.27 8.13 -7.64
CA GLN A 110 13.62 9.27 -8.49
C GLN A 110 13.24 10.59 -7.85
N PHE A 111 12.00 10.70 -7.37
CA PHE A 111 11.53 11.92 -6.73
C PHE A 111 12.35 12.27 -5.49
N MET A 112 12.63 11.30 -4.62
CA MET A 112 13.39 11.52 -3.39
C MET A 112 14.84 11.89 -3.66
N ALA A 113 15.46 11.35 -4.72
CA ALA A 113 16.81 11.76 -5.13
C ALA A 113 16.87 13.23 -5.58
N GLU A 114 15.81 13.72 -6.22
CA GLU A 114 15.70 15.12 -6.66
C GLU A 114 15.20 16.07 -5.56
N ASN A 115 14.56 15.54 -4.52
CA ASN A 115 13.89 16.30 -3.46
C ASN A 115 14.21 15.75 -2.06
N PRO A 116 15.49 15.77 -1.61
CA PRO A 116 15.93 15.10 -0.38
C PRO A 116 15.33 15.67 0.92
N GLU A 117 14.82 16.91 0.89
CA GLU A 117 14.19 17.57 2.04
C GLU A 117 12.69 17.25 2.17
N HIS A 118 12.11 16.53 1.20
CA HIS A 118 10.69 16.20 1.21
C HIS A 118 10.42 14.87 1.92
N VAL A 119 9.26 14.79 2.57
CA VAL A 119 8.68 13.52 3.00
C VAL A 119 7.74 13.03 1.90
N PHE A 120 7.96 11.81 1.42
CA PHE A 120 7.06 11.16 0.46
C PHE A 120 6.08 10.23 1.19
N VAL A 121 4.79 10.54 1.11
CA VAL A 121 3.73 9.68 1.64
C VAL A 121 3.08 8.90 0.51
N VAL A 122 3.15 7.57 0.56
CA VAL A 122 2.46 6.69 -0.38
C VAL A 122 1.16 6.19 0.23
N ILE A 123 0.04 6.44 -0.46
CA ILE A 123 -1.26 5.86 -0.11
C ILE A 123 -1.55 4.74 -1.09
N VAL A 124 -1.56 3.50 -0.59
CA VAL A 124 -1.70 2.28 -1.40
C VAL A 124 -2.62 1.29 -0.70
N GLY A 125 -3.17 0.33 -1.45
CA GLY A 125 -3.89 -0.79 -0.86
C GLY A 125 -2.99 -1.61 0.08
N ASP A 126 -3.55 -2.02 1.21
CA ASP A 126 -2.79 -2.68 2.28
C ASP A 126 -1.93 -3.85 1.82
N PHE A 127 -2.45 -4.66 0.89
CA PHE A 127 -1.76 -5.86 0.43
C PHE A 127 -0.35 -5.58 -0.14
N HIS A 128 -0.16 -4.41 -0.77
CA HIS A 128 1.13 -3.97 -1.31
C HIS A 128 2.14 -3.60 -0.22
N ALA A 129 1.68 -3.20 0.97
CA ALA A 129 2.52 -2.66 2.03
C ALA A 129 2.69 -3.63 3.21
N SER A 130 1.65 -4.40 3.56
CA SER A 130 1.68 -5.27 4.72
C SER A 130 2.73 -6.37 4.61
N TYR A 131 3.36 -6.69 5.74
CA TYR A 131 4.44 -7.66 5.89
C TYR A 131 5.67 -7.38 5.00
N PHE A 132 5.81 -6.14 4.56
CA PHE A 132 7.00 -5.60 3.89
C PHE A 132 7.40 -6.26 2.56
N GLY A 133 6.68 -7.26 2.04
CA GLY A 133 7.16 -8.08 0.91
C GLY A 133 6.84 -7.57 -0.50
N GLY A 134 5.94 -6.59 -0.63
CA GLY A 134 5.60 -5.94 -1.91
C GLY A 134 6.37 -4.63 -2.09
N LEU A 135 5.64 -3.50 -2.07
CA LEU A 135 6.20 -2.16 -2.23
C LEU A 135 7.36 -1.83 -1.27
N PRO A 136 7.31 -2.11 0.05
CA PRO A 136 8.43 -1.80 0.96
C PRO A 136 9.73 -2.52 0.60
N ASP A 137 9.65 -3.80 0.21
CA ASP A 137 10.79 -4.59 -0.27
C ASP A 137 11.36 -4.01 -1.58
N ARG A 138 10.51 -3.49 -2.48
CA ARG A 138 10.97 -2.81 -3.70
C ARG A 138 11.56 -1.42 -3.42
N MET A 139 11.01 -0.67 -2.48
CA MET A 139 11.57 0.61 -2.03
C MET A 139 12.96 0.43 -1.43
N THR A 140 13.13 -0.56 -0.55
CA THR A 140 14.42 -0.90 0.06
C THR A 140 15.45 -1.30 -0.99
N ALA A 141 15.07 -2.16 -1.95
CA ALA A 141 15.94 -2.58 -3.06
C ALA A 141 16.40 -1.40 -3.95
N ARG A 142 15.64 -0.29 -3.96
CA ARG A 142 15.95 0.94 -4.68
C ARG A 142 16.63 2.01 -3.81
N GLY A 143 17.08 1.64 -2.61
CA GLY A 143 17.90 2.48 -1.74
C GLY A 143 17.12 3.41 -0.80
N ILE A 144 15.80 3.23 -0.67
CA ILE A 144 15.00 3.97 0.31
C ILE A 144 15.09 3.22 1.65
N ASN A 145 15.93 3.72 2.55
CA ASN A 145 16.19 3.06 3.85
C ASN A 145 15.41 3.68 5.01
N ASP A 146 15.06 4.97 4.90
CA ASP A 146 14.22 5.66 5.89
C ASP A 146 12.74 5.48 5.50
N LEU A 147 12.23 4.28 5.75
CA LEU A 147 10.87 3.86 5.40
C LEU A 147 10.06 3.54 6.65
N LEU A 148 8.82 4.03 6.70
CA LEU A 148 7.83 3.69 7.72
C LEU A 148 6.57 3.15 7.04
N VAL A 149 6.11 1.98 7.48
CA VAL A 149 4.87 1.35 7.02
C VAL A 149 3.80 1.46 8.10
N ILE A 150 2.65 2.03 7.72
CA ILE A 150 1.46 2.06 8.55
C ILE A 150 0.39 1.24 7.83
N SER A 151 -0.09 0.18 8.46
CA SER A 151 -1.17 -0.66 7.94
C SER A 151 -2.48 -0.32 8.64
N GLN A 152 -3.52 0.02 7.87
CA GLN A 152 -4.86 0.23 8.40
C GLN A 152 -5.66 -1.09 8.33
N VAL A 153 -6.25 -1.50 9.45
CA VAL A 153 -7.11 -2.69 9.53
C VAL A 153 -8.50 -2.31 10.02
N ASP A 154 -9.52 -2.90 9.41
CA ASP A 154 -10.92 -2.72 9.84
C ASP A 154 -11.25 -3.75 10.92
N ALA A 155 -11.32 -3.28 12.16
CA ALA A 155 -11.61 -4.10 13.32
C ALA A 155 -12.98 -3.80 13.93
N ARG A 156 -13.86 -3.10 13.19
CA ARG A 156 -15.17 -2.65 13.71
C ARG A 156 -16.09 -3.79 14.11
N SER A 157 -15.97 -4.92 13.41
CA SER A 157 -16.74 -6.14 13.66
C SER A 157 -15.92 -7.26 14.30
N ALA A 158 -14.65 -7.01 14.62
CA ALA A 158 -13.75 -8.05 15.11
C ALA A 158 -14.07 -8.41 16.57
N ASP A 159 -14.21 -9.71 16.86
CA ASP A 159 -14.12 -10.20 18.23
C ASP A 159 -12.69 -10.06 18.79
N GLU A 160 -12.48 -10.43 20.07
CA GLU A 160 -11.14 -10.32 20.70
C GLU A 160 -10.08 -11.14 19.96
N LYS A 161 -10.43 -12.34 19.50
CA LYS A 161 -9.50 -13.23 18.81
C LYS A 161 -9.18 -12.71 17.41
N GLU A 162 -10.19 -12.27 16.68
CA GLU A 162 -10.04 -11.66 15.36
C GLU A 162 -9.22 -10.36 15.44
N PHE A 163 -9.43 -9.56 16.48
CA PHE A 163 -8.63 -8.35 16.71
C PHE A 163 -7.17 -8.70 16.96
N ASP A 164 -6.89 -9.66 17.84
CA ASP A 164 -5.52 -10.11 18.11
C ASP A 164 -4.85 -10.64 16.83
N GLU A 165 -5.57 -11.38 15.98
CA GLU A 165 -5.06 -11.85 14.68
C GLU A 165 -4.77 -10.70 13.70
N LEU A 166 -5.49 -9.59 13.77
CA LEU A 166 -5.27 -8.41 12.91
C LEU A 166 -4.05 -7.59 13.31
N VAL A 167 -3.71 -7.54 14.62
CA VAL A 167 -2.69 -6.62 15.15
C VAL A 167 -1.42 -7.33 15.63
N ALA A 168 -1.50 -8.60 16.03
CA ALA A 168 -0.35 -9.36 16.49
C ALA A 168 0.54 -9.81 15.30
N PRO A 169 1.83 -10.07 15.54
CA PRO A 169 2.69 -10.65 14.51
C PRO A 169 2.15 -12.00 14.01
N HIS A 170 2.05 -12.15 12.69
CA HIS A 170 1.69 -13.41 12.07
C HIS A 170 2.81 -14.43 12.29
N SER A 171 2.47 -15.69 12.57
CA SER A 171 3.46 -16.73 12.85
C SER A 171 4.41 -17.00 11.68
N GLU A 172 3.96 -16.75 10.45
CA GLU A 172 4.71 -16.99 9.22
C GLU A 172 5.29 -15.71 8.61
N TYR A 173 4.53 -14.61 8.64
CA TYR A 173 4.90 -13.36 7.95
C TYR A 173 5.49 -12.31 8.88
N GLY A 174 5.52 -12.58 10.20
CA GLY A 174 6.05 -11.67 11.20
C GLY A 174 5.14 -10.46 11.43
N VAL A 175 5.77 -9.33 11.76
CA VAL A 175 5.04 -8.07 12.00
C VAL A 175 4.40 -7.55 10.71
N ARG A 176 3.15 -7.09 10.82
CA ARG A 176 2.37 -6.60 9.69
C ARG A 176 2.90 -5.27 9.12
N ALA A 177 3.38 -4.39 9.98
CA ALA A 177 3.84 -3.05 9.67
C ALA A 177 4.58 -2.47 10.89
N ASP A 178 5.22 -1.31 10.77
CA ASP A 178 5.80 -0.61 11.92
C ASP A 178 4.70 -0.12 12.87
N PHE A 179 3.57 0.30 12.31
CA PHE A 179 2.35 0.63 13.05
C PHE A 179 1.12 0.00 12.41
N VAL A 180 0.21 -0.51 13.24
CA VAL A 180 -1.11 -0.98 12.82
C VAL A 180 -2.16 0.00 13.35
N TRP A 181 -2.88 0.64 12.44
CA TRP A 181 -4.04 1.46 12.77
C TRP A 181 -5.30 0.60 12.67
N ALA A 182 -5.74 0.06 13.81
CA ALA A 182 -7.02 -0.61 13.92
C ALA A 182 -8.17 0.39 14.02
N VAL A 183 -9.13 0.30 13.12
CA VAL A 183 -10.38 1.04 13.21
C VAL A 183 -11.35 0.25 14.08
N GLU A 184 -11.52 0.69 15.32
CA GLU A 184 -12.44 0.10 16.29
C GLU A 184 -13.84 0.72 16.19
N PRO A 185 -14.89 0.05 16.69
CA PRO A 185 -16.19 0.71 16.81
C PRO A 185 -16.10 1.88 17.80
N GLU A 186 -16.85 2.96 17.55
CA GLU A 186 -16.84 4.19 18.38
C GLU A 186 -17.15 3.97 19.88
N SER A 187 -17.60 2.77 20.28
CA SER A 187 -18.00 2.43 21.65
C SER A 187 -17.08 1.49 22.42
N ARG A 188 -15.84 1.22 21.98
CA ARG A 188 -14.82 0.60 22.87
C ARG A 188 -14.17 1.70 23.70
N ASP A 189 -14.83 2.04 24.81
CA ASP A 189 -14.37 3.02 25.78
C ASP A 189 -13.05 2.55 26.41
N ILE A 190 -11.92 3.17 26.00
CA ILE A 190 -10.56 2.83 26.43
C ILE A 190 -10.28 3.24 27.89
N SER A 191 -11.28 3.81 28.58
CA SER A 191 -11.17 4.27 29.97
C SER A 191 -11.06 3.13 31.01
N ALA A 192 -11.24 1.86 30.61
CA ALA A 192 -11.21 0.73 31.54
C ALA A 192 -9.80 0.25 31.96
N ASN A 193 -8.72 0.70 31.32
CA ASN A 193 -7.36 0.19 31.60
C ASN A 193 -6.34 1.24 32.07
N THR A 194 -6.79 2.42 32.53
CA THR A 194 -5.90 3.35 33.22
C THR A 194 -5.94 3.07 34.73
N PRO A 195 -4.85 2.65 35.39
CA PRO A 195 -4.80 2.61 36.85
C PRO A 195 -5.11 4.02 37.36
N ALA A 196 -6.10 4.13 38.25
CA ALA A 196 -6.51 5.39 38.85
C ALA A 196 -5.27 6.17 39.32
N GLN A 197 -5.01 7.33 38.70
CA GLN A 197 -4.07 8.30 39.24
C GLN A 197 -4.57 8.66 40.65
N GLN A 198 -3.77 8.31 41.65
CA GLN A 198 -4.00 8.70 43.04
C GLN A 198 -4.12 10.22 43.08
N ALA A 199 -5.22 10.69 43.67
CA ALA A 199 -5.49 12.10 43.86
C ALA A 199 -4.37 12.76 44.68
N ASP A 200 -3.72 13.76 44.09
CA ASP A 200 -2.83 14.66 44.80
C ASP A 200 -3.58 15.33 45.95
N THR A 201 -3.06 15.14 47.15
CA THR A 201 -3.50 15.85 48.35
C THR A 201 -2.88 17.25 48.31
N PRO A 202 -3.64 18.35 48.49
CA PRO A 202 -3.06 19.68 48.49
C PRO A 202 -2.17 19.87 49.73
N LEU A 203 -0.93 20.28 49.50
CA LEU A 203 -0.02 20.72 50.54
C LEU A 203 -0.52 22.06 51.10
N ASN A 204 -0.66 22.12 52.43
CA ASN A 204 -0.73 23.36 53.21
C ASN A 204 0.63 24.09 53.21
#